data_AF-A0A1A0KWG7-F1
#
_entry.id   AF-A0A1A0KWG7-F1
#
_cell.length_a   1.000
_cell.length_b   1.000
_cell.length_c   1.000
_cell.angle_alpha   90.00
_cell.angle_beta   90.00
_cell.angle_gamma   90.00
#
_symmetry.space_group_name_H-M   'P 1'
#
loop_
_entity.id
_entity.type
_entity.pdbx_description
1 polymer ?
#
loop_
_entity_poly.entity_id
_entity_poly.type
_entity_poly.pdbx_seq_one_letter_code
_entity_poly.pdbx_strand_id
1 'polypeptide(L)'
;MSISSSEPSSATAQVRSGVLGFPTLVAQSIALISPTMTAVLIVPLTFSYAGNGTWLSYLFATLMLGFVVMNLKVFSSRSASAGSMYAYIGRGLGAKSGVLAGWTLLWAYGFIAIAGLTGFSIFVNQFLDAIGVDLSVPAIVCFAVSALLCWFVAYKDIRVSSLLMLVLEGLSMFLIVALCVTMVVRHGSIVDTPQLRLEGVSGHGLMLAVVTCIFSLVGFESATALGGEAKNPLVNIPRAVRWSLIITGTFFILVSYVEVMGARDHGLSLADLSAPLDSLADAYGVGYLKAPICLGAILSFFSLTLSCVNAGARILMPMARHGMFSGHIGKVHVHNRTPHIAVTAYTAIIFAVVAVLLIFNDPLTIFGDADRNVLGPQLATGTKVGRRRDRHHEVDQQEPEGCQRTCVTEDGQGIVEDQQDGDDSEDDRRV
;
A
#
# COMPACT_ATOMS: atom_id res chain seq x y z
N MET A 1 -32.12 58.60 9.31
CA MET A 1 -32.02 57.46 10.24
C MET A 1 -30.92 56.54 9.72
N SER A 2 -29.72 56.59 10.31
CA SER A 2 -28.54 55.88 9.82
C SER A 2 -28.51 54.45 10.36
N ILE A 3 -28.77 53.46 9.49
CA ILE A 3 -28.65 52.05 9.87
C ILE A 3 -27.16 51.71 9.99
N SER A 4 -26.68 51.56 11.22
CA SER A 4 -25.33 51.09 11.50
C SER A 4 -25.20 49.64 11.04
N SER A 5 -24.40 49.40 10.00
CA SER A 5 -24.03 48.05 9.57
C SER A 5 -23.02 47.45 10.55
N SER A 6 -23.50 46.94 11.67
CA SER A 6 -22.68 46.17 12.62
C SER A 6 -22.25 44.86 11.97
N GLU A 7 -21.05 44.82 11.38
CA GLU A 7 -20.43 43.58 10.94
C GLU A 7 -20.27 42.63 12.14
N PRO A 8 -20.86 41.42 12.12
CA PRO A 8 -20.53 40.41 13.11
C PRO A 8 -19.12 39.91 12.78
N SER A 9 -18.12 40.47 13.47
CA SER A 9 -16.70 40.04 13.43
C SER A 9 -16.54 38.63 14.00
N SER A 10 -17.05 37.66 13.25
CA SER A 10 -16.84 36.24 13.46
C SER A 10 -15.44 35.91 12.95
N ALA A 11 -14.45 36.20 13.79
CA ALA A 11 -13.06 35.77 13.65
C ALA A 11 -12.99 34.22 13.65
N THR A 12 -13.39 33.64 12.52
CA THR A 12 -13.53 32.20 12.31
C THR A 12 -12.16 31.58 12.50
N ALA A 13 -12.00 30.76 13.55
CA ALA A 13 -10.70 30.25 13.95
C ALA A 13 -9.98 29.58 12.76
N GLN A 14 -8.94 30.25 12.26
CA GLN A 14 -8.11 29.77 11.16
C GLN A 14 -6.93 28.96 11.71
N VAL A 15 -6.49 27.98 10.93
CA VAL A 15 -5.33 27.13 11.22
C VAL A 15 -4.05 28.00 11.17
N ARG A 16 -2.94 27.55 11.79
CA ARG A 16 -1.69 28.34 11.81
C ARG A 16 -1.10 28.49 10.39
N SER A 17 -1.25 29.65 9.77
CA SER A 17 -0.71 29.91 8.44
C SER A 17 0.83 30.04 8.44
N GLY A 18 1.47 29.55 7.37
CA GLY A 18 2.90 29.72 7.13
C GLY A 18 3.87 28.94 8.03
N VAL A 19 3.40 28.02 8.87
CA VAL A 19 4.24 27.28 9.84
C VAL A 19 4.95 26.05 9.23
N LEU A 20 4.48 25.52 8.10
CA LEU A 20 5.05 24.33 7.46
C LEU A 20 6.03 24.73 6.34
N GLY A 21 7.27 24.25 6.45
CA GLY A 21 8.30 24.43 5.41
C GLY A 21 8.19 23.37 4.31
N PHE A 22 8.92 23.58 3.21
CA PHE A 22 9.00 22.61 2.10
C PHE A 22 9.36 21.17 2.55
N PRO A 23 10.38 20.94 3.41
CA PRO A 23 10.69 19.58 3.87
C PRO A 23 9.53 18.92 4.61
N THR A 24 8.76 19.68 5.38
CA THR A 24 7.61 19.21 6.16
C THR A 24 6.41 18.86 5.26
N LEU A 25 6.27 19.52 4.11
CA LEU A 25 5.27 19.18 3.10
C LEU A 25 5.67 17.93 2.30
N VAL A 26 6.95 17.79 1.95
CA VAL A 26 7.50 16.55 1.37
C VAL A 26 7.31 15.38 2.35
N ALA A 27 7.59 15.59 3.63
CA ALA A 27 7.42 14.60 4.68
C ALA A 27 6.00 14.04 4.78
N GLN A 28 4.97 14.88 4.77
CA GLN A 28 3.58 14.43 4.76
C GLN A 28 3.31 13.49 3.56
N SER A 29 3.72 13.91 2.36
CA SER A 29 3.50 13.13 1.14
C SER A 29 4.26 11.80 1.14
N ILE A 30 5.54 11.79 1.55
CA ILE A 30 6.32 10.55 1.64
C ILE A 30 5.76 9.65 2.75
N ALA A 31 5.35 10.20 3.90
CA ALA A 31 4.76 9.40 4.98
C ALA A 31 3.38 8.82 4.64
N LEU A 32 2.57 9.47 3.78
CA LEU A 32 1.30 8.88 3.34
C LEU A 32 1.49 7.82 2.24
N ILE A 33 2.56 7.91 1.45
CA ILE A 33 3.01 6.83 0.55
C ILE A 33 3.58 5.64 1.35
N SER A 34 4.24 5.92 2.48
CA SER A 34 4.97 4.96 3.32
C SER A 34 5.83 3.99 2.50
N PRO A 35 6.99 4.46 1.98
CA PRO A 35 7.86 3.60 1.20
C PRO A 35 8.27 2.29 1.88
N THR A 36 8.35 2.30 3.20
CA THR A 36 8.59 1.10 4.01
C THR A 36 7.43 0.09 3.89
N MET A 37 6.17 0.52 4.00
CA MET A 37 4.99 -0.34 3.83
C MET A 37 4.93 -0.93 2.41
N THR A 38 5.25 -0.12 1.39
CA THR A 38 5.34 -0.62 0.01
C THR A 38 6.38 -1.73 -0.12
N ALA A 39 7.59 -1.55 0.42
CA ALA A 39 8.66 -2.55 0.34
C ALA A 39 8.22 -3.88 0.98
N VAL A 40 7.79 -3.85 2.25
CA VAL A 40 7.54 -5.12 2.98
C VAL A 40 6.22 -5.82 2.57
N LEU A 41 5.24 -5.12 1.98
CA LEU A 41 3.94 -5.71 1.63
C LEU A 41 3.58 -5.64 0.13
N ILE A 42 3.77 -4.49 -0.53
CA ILE A 42 3.28 -4.31 -1.91
C ILE A 42 4.28 -4.82 -2.95
N VAL A 43 5.60 -4.73 -2.73
CA VAL A 43 6.61 -5.32 -3.64
C VAL A 43 6.42 -6.85 -3.80
N PRO A 44 6.27 -7.65 -2.73
CA PRO A 44 5.88 -9.06 -2.83
C PRO A 44 4.60 -9.33 -3.63
N LEU A 45 3.56 -8.53 -3.37
CA LEU A 45 2.28 -8.63 -4.07
C LEU A 45 2.43 -8.32 -5.56
N THR A 46 3.16 -7.25 -5.92
CA THR A 46 3.48 -6.92 -7.32
C THR A 46 4.33 -8.02 -7.98
N PHE A 47 5.27 -8.63 -7.25
CA PHE A 47 6.05 -9.78 -7.71
C PHE A 47 5.17 -11.00 -8.03
N SER A 48 4.10 -11.25 -7.26
CA SER A 48 3.14 -12.32 -7.58
C SER A 48 2.44 -12.15 -8.95
N TYR A 49 2.37 -10.92 -9.48
CA TYR A 49 1.76 -10.62 -10.77
C TYR A 49 2.77 -10.49 -11.92
N ALA A 50 3.91 -9.83 -11.71
CA ALA A 50 4.89 -9.53 -12.77
C ALA A 50 6.22 -10.29 -12.66
N GLY A 51 6.51 -10.94 -11.53
CA GLY A 51 7.79 -11.63 -11.29
C GLY A 51 8.98 -10.70 -11.54
N ASN A 52 9.83 -11.12 -12.47
CA ASN A 52 10.99 -10.38 -12.98
C ASN A 52 10.66 -8.95 -13.50
N GLY A 53 9.41 -8.69 -13.91
CA GLY A 53 8.96 -7.39 -14.43
C GLY A 53 8.58 -6.35 -13.38
N THR A 54 8.66 -6.67 -12.09
CA THR A 54 8.21 -5.80 -10.98
C THR A 54 8.82 -4.39 -11.02
N TRP A 55 10.14 -4.28 -11.22
CA TRP A 55 10.85 -2.99 -11.33
C TRP A 55 10.34 -2.13 -12.49
N LEU A 56 9.95 -2.78 -13.60
CA LEU A 56 9.43 -2.14 -14.80
C LEU A 56 7.98 -1.66 -14.60
N SER A 57 7.16 -2.40 -13.84
CA SER A 57 5.83 -1.93 -13.42
C SER A 57 5.91 -0.69 -12.53
N TYR A 58 6.87 -0.61 -11.60
CA TYR A 58 7.11 0.60 -10.81
C TYR A 58 7.60 1.78 -11.67
N LEU A 59 8.42 1.53 -12.69
CA LEU A 59 8.82 2.56 -13.66
C LEU A 59 7.61 3.10 -14.44
N PHE A 60 6.78 2.23 -15.01
CA PHE A 60 5.57 2.65 -15.73
C PHE A 60 4.58 3.39 -14.83
N ALA A 61 4.32 2.91 -13.62
CA ALA A 61 3.45 3.58 -12.64
C ALA A 61 3.96 4.98 -12.27
N THR A 62 5.27 5.11 -12.02
CA THR A 62 5.92 6.40 -11.71
C THR A 62 5.80 7.38 -12.89
N LEU A 63 6.00 6.91 -14.13
CA LEU A 63 5.83 7.72 -15.34
C LEU A 63 4.36 8.16 -15.53
N MET A 64 3.40 7.26 -15.35
CA MET A 64 1.96 7.54 -15.45
C MET A 64 1.51 8.60 -14.42
N LEU A 65 1.91 8.43 -13.16
CA LEU A 65 1.64 9.42 -12.12
C LEU A 65 2.44 10.72 -12.32
N GLY A 66 3.57 10.68 -13.02
CA GLY A 66 4.28 11.87 -13.48
C GLY A 66 3.40 12.81 -14.33
N PHE A 67 2.60 12.25 -15.24
CA PHE A 67 1.61 13.04 -16.00
C PHE A 67 0.49 13.59 -15.11
N VAL A 68 0.03 12.85 -14.10
CA VAL A 68 -0.95 13.34 -13.10
C VAL A 68 -0.38 14.50 -12.29
N VAL A 69 0.87 14.39 -11.82
CA VAL A 69 1.58 15.46 -11.10
C VAL A 69 1.81 16.70 -11.97
N MET A 70 2.10 16.54 -13.27
CA MET A 70 2.20 17.68 -14.19
C MET A 70 0.88 18.45 -14.32
N ASN A 71 -0.27 17.75 -14.31
CA ASN A 71 -1.59 18.40 -14.27
C ASN A 71 -1.87 19.04 -12.91
N LEU A 72 -1.65 18.32 -11.80
CA LEU A 72 -1.88 18.82 -10.44
C LEU A 72 -1.02 20.05 -10.09
N LYS A 73 0.19 20.16 -10.68
CA LYS A 73 1.05 21.36 -10.62
C LYS A 73 0.31 22.62 -11.10
N VAL A 74 -0.50 22.53 -12.17
CA VAL A 74 -1.22 23.70 -12.73
C VAL A 74 -2.31 24.19 -11.76
N PHE A 75 -3.05 23.30 -11.12
CA PHE A 75 -4.04 23.67 -10.11
C PHE A 75 -3.40 24.22 -8.82
N SER A 76 -2.41 23.50 -8.27
CA SER A 76 -1.75 23.85 -7.00
C SER A 76 -0.87 25.12 -7.06
N SER A 77 -0.39 25.50 -8.25
CA SER A 77 0.28 26.80 -8.48
C SER A 77 -0.68 27.98 -8.62
N ARG A 78 -1.96 27.74 -8.88
CA ARG A 78 -3.01 28.77 -9.00
C ARG A 78 -3.88 28.91 -7.74
N SER A 79 -3.97 27.86 -6.92
CA SER A 79 -4.74 27.91 -5.67
C SER A 79 -4.11 27.09 -4.54
N ALA A 80 -4.06 27.71 -3.36
CA ALA A 80 -3.56 27.15 -2.10
C ALA A 80 -4.68 26.91 -1.08
N SER A 81 -5.93 26.78 -1.54
CA SER A 81 -7.10 26.59 -0.68
C SER A 81 -6.92 25.40 0.27
N ALA A 82 -7.09 25.61 1.57
CA ALA A 82 -7.27 24.50 2.51
C ALA A 82 -8.43 23.61 2.03
N GLY A 83 -8.23 22.28 2.05
CA GLY A 83 -9.20 21.32 1.52
C GLY A 83 -8.76 20.48 0.32
N SER A 84 -7.46 20.38 -0.01
CA SER A 84 -6.92 19.34 -0.90
C SER A 84 -7.56 19.31 -2.33
N MET A 85 -7.45 18.17 -3.02
CA MET A 85 -8.11 17.84 -4.29
C MET A 85 -9.60 18.20 -4.32
N TYR A 86 -10.33 17.99 -3.22
CA TYR A 86 -11.75 18.40 -3.07
C TYR A 86 -11.96 19.87 -3.44
N ALA A 87 -11.09 20.76 -2.97
CA ALA A 87 -11.16 22.20 -3.22
C ALA A 87 -10.72 22.61 -4.63
N TYR A 88 -9.99 21.74 -5.36
CA TYR A 88 -9.67 21.94 -6.78
C TYR A 88 -10.81 21.43 -7.68
N ILE A 89 -11.27 20.20 -7.45
CA ILE A 89 -12.35 19.56 -8.20
C ILE A 89 -13.66 20.33 -8.04
N GLY A 90 -13.97 20.81 -6.83
CA GLY A 90 -15.16 21.64 -6.57
C GLY A 90 -15.16 22.99 -7.30
N ARG A 91 -13.98 23.52 -7.65
CA ARG A 91 -13.84 24.75 -8.45
C ARG A 91 -13.81 24.50 -9.97
N GLY A 92 -13.29 23.35 -10.41
CA GLY A 92 -13.18 23.00 -11.84
C GLY A 92 -14.44 22.31 -12.41
N LEU A 93 -15.05 21.41 -11.65
CA LEU A 93 -16.19 20.57 -12.07
C LEU A 93 -17.46 20.82 -11.24
N GLY A 94 -17.49 21.91 -10.47
CA GLY A 94 -18.62 22.33 -9.64
C GLY A 94 -18.77 21.55 -8.31
N ALA A 95 -19.62 22.10 -7.43
CA ALA A 95 -19.71 21.68 -6.03
C ALA A 95 -20.06 20.20 -5.83
N LYS A 96 -20.96 19.62 -6.66
CA LYS A 96 -21.35 18.19 -6.57
C LYS A 96 -20.15 17.26 -6.80
N SER A 97 -19.37 17.53 -7.83
CA SER A 97 -18.15 16.79 -8.19
C SER A 97 -17.08 16.93 -7.10
N GLY A 98 -16.93 18.14 -6.53
CA GLY A 98 -16.09 18.38 -5.37
C GLY A 98 -16.50 17.53 -4.18
N VAL A 99 -17.78 17.57 -3.78
CA VAL A 99 -18.37 16.76 -2.69
C VAL A 99 -18.07 15.27 -2.83
N LEU A 100 -18.25 14.70 -4.03
CA LEU A 100 -17.94 13.30 -4.30
C LEU A 100 -16.44 13.00 -4.09
N ALA A 101 -15.56 13.85 -4.61
CA ALA A 101 -14.11 13.72 -4.44
C ALA A 101 -13.64 13.91 -2.98
N GLY A 102 -14.37 14.68 -2.16
CA GLY A 102 -14.09 14.81 -0.73
C GLY A 102 -14.42 13.53 0.02
N TRP A 103 -15.56 12.91 -0.28
CA TRP A 103 -15.95 11.63 0.32
C TRP A 103 -15.02 10.49 -0.09
N THR A 104 -14.67 10.36 -1.37
CA THR A 104 -13.75 9.29 -1.80
C THR A 104 -12.36 9.45 -1.20
N LEU A 105 -11.85 10.69 -1.06
CA LEU A 105 -10.54 10.94 -0.44
C LEU A 105 -10.55 10.71 1.09
N LEU A 106 -11.65 11.04 1.78
CA LEU A 106 -11.82 10.73 3.20
C LEU A 106 -11.86 9.21 3.46
N TRP A 107 -12.53 8.45 2.61
CA TRP A 107 -12.56 6.98 2.69
C TRP A 107 -11.22 6.35 2.29
N ALA A 108 -10.56 6.83 1.24
CA ALA A 108 -9.24 6.34 0.83
C ALA A 108 -8.20 6.50 1.94
N TYR A 109 -8.07 7.69 2.53
CA TYR A 109 -7.20 7.89 3.70
C TYR A 109 -7.68 7.13 4.93
N GLY A 110 -8.97 6.79 5.03
CA GLY A 110 -9.51 5.93 6.08
C GLY A 110 -9.01 4.49 5.95
N PHE A 111 -9.14 3.89 4.76
CA PHE A 111 -8.63 2.54 4.49
C PHE A 111 -7.11 2.44 4.57
N ILE A 112 -6.37 3.48 4.13
CA ILE A 112 -4.91 3.53 4.29
C ILE A 112 -4.53 3.65 5.78
N ALA A 113 -5.29 4.38 6.61
CA ALA A 113 -5.08 4.39 8.07
C ALA A 113 -5.42 3.04 8.74
N ILE A 114 -6.44 2.33 8.25
CA ILE A 114 -6.78 0.96 8.69
C ILE A 114 -5.62 0.01 8.40
N ALA A 115 -5.11 0.01 7.16
CA ALA A 115 -3.91 -0.74 6.78
C ALA A 115 -2.68 -0.33 7.61
N GLY A 116 -2.55 0.96 7.91
CA GLY A 116 -1.56 1.53 8.83
C GLY A 116 -1.57 0.89 10.22
N LEU A 117 -2.75 0.83 10.85
CA LEU A 117 -2.96 0.19 12.15
C LEU A 117 -2.68 -1.33 12.08
N THR A 118 -3.21 -2.02 11.06
CA THR A 118 -2.99 -3.46 10.84
C THR A 118 -1.51 -3.81 10.72
N GLY A 119 -0.76 -3.12 9.86
CA GLY A 119 0.68 -3.33 9.70
C GLY A 119 1.46 -3.06 10.98
N PHE A 120 1.13 -1.99 11.72
CA PHE A 120 1.73 -1.72 13.03
C PHE A 120 1.61 -2.93 13.98
N SER A 121 0.45 -3.59 14.05
CA SER A 121 0.28 -4.78 14.89
C SER A 121 1.05 -6.01 14.39
N ILE A 122 1.18 -6.19 13.07
CA ILE A 122 1.95 -7.31 12.49
C ILE A 122 3.43 -7.16 12.86
N PHE A 123 4.02 -6.00 12.58
CA PHE A 123 5.44 -5.76 12.84
C PHE A 123 5.78 -5.64 14.34
N VAL A 124 4.83 -5.27 15.21
CA VAL A 124 5.02 -5.35 16.67
C VAL A 124 5.21 -6.80 17.14
N ASN A 125 4.42 -7.75 16.61
CA ASN A 125 4.59 -9.17 16.96
C ASN A 125 5.91 -9.71 16.39
N GLN A 126 6.17 -9.48 15.09
CA GLN A 126 7.44 -9.90 14.46
C GLN A 126 8.69 -9.29 15.12
N PHE A 127 8.61 -8.08 15.68
CA PHE A 127 9.71 -7.48 16.45
C PHE A 127 9.91 -8.17 17.81
N LEU A 128 8.84 -8.61 18.47
CA LEU A 128 8.91 -9.38 19.73
C LEU A 128 9.51 -10.77 19.48
N ASP A 129 9.08 -11.44 18.41
CA ASP A 129 9.65 -12.71 17.94
C ASP A 129 11.16 -12.54 17.64
N ALA A 130 11.54 -11.47 16.92
CA ALA A 130 12.92 -11.17 16.55
C ALA A 130 13.85 -10.76 17.72
N ILE A 131 13.30 -10.49 18.92
CA ILE A 131 14.08 -10.31 20.15
C ILE A 131 13.95 -11.49 21.13
N GLY A 132 13.29 -12.59 20.72
CA GLY A 132 13.12 -13.79 21.54
C GLY A 132 12.13 -13.64 22.69
N VAL A 133 11.04 -12.88 22.48
CA VAL A 133 9.98 -12.68 23.48
C VAL A 133 8.67 -13.26 22.94
N ASP A 134 8.33 -14.48 23.40
CA ASP A 134 7.13 -15.25 23.01
C ASP A 134 5.79 -14.66 23.53
N LEU A 135 5.61 -13.34 23.45
CA LEU A 135 4.44 -12.62 23.93
C LEU A 135 3.67 -12.01 22.76
N SER A 136 2.78 -12.78 22.14
CA SER A 136 1.89 -12.22 21.12
C SER A 136 0.95 -11.18 21.74
N VAL A 137 1.02 -9.95 21.22
CA VAL A 137 0.20 -8.82 21.70
C VAL A 137 -1.09 -8.75 20.88
N PRO A 138 -2.28 -8.85 21.52
CA PRO A 138 -3.55 -8.83 20.80
C PRO A 138 -3.73 -7.55 19.98
N ALA A 139 -4.11 -7.70 18.71
CA ALA A 139 -4.11 -6.59 17.75
C ALA A 139 -4.95 -5.37 18.19
N ILE A 140 -6.06 -5.59 18.89
CA ILE A 140 -6.88 -4.51 19.47
C ILE A 140 -6.09 -3.61 20.44
N VAL A 141 -5.11 -4.15 21.17
CA VAL A 141 -4.22 -3.38 22.06
C VAL A 141 -3.22 -2.56 21.24
N CYS A 142 -2.57 -3.19 20.25
CA CYS A 142 -1.69 -2.50 19.31
C CYS A 142 -2.41 -1.35 18.59
N PHE A 143 -3.65 -1.56 18.15
CA PHE A 143 -4.49 -0.56 17.49
C PHE A 143 -4.92 0.56 18.44
N ALA A 144 -5.33 0.23 19.67
CA ALA A 144 -5.69 1.24 20.67
C ALA A 144 -4.50 2.14 21.05
N VAL A 145 -3.31 1.55 21.26
CA VAL A 145 -2.08 2.29 21.56
C VAL A 145 -1.65 3.17 20.40
N SER A 146 -1.57 2.63 19.18
CA SER A 146 -1.16 3.40 18.00
C SER A 146 -2.17 4.49 17.62
N ALA A 147 -3.48 4.23 17.68
CA ALA A 147 -4.50 5.25 17.43
C ALA A 147 -4.50 6.36 18.50
N LEU A 148 -4.34 6.03 19.78
CA LEU A 148 -4.26 7.02 20.87
C LEU A 148 -2.98 7.87 20.77
N LEU A 149 -1.84 7.25 20.41
CA LEU A 149 -0.59 7.97 20.19
C LEU A 149 -0.66 8.86 18.94
N CYS A 150 -1.29 8.38 17.85
CA CYS A 150 -1.57 9.19 16.66
C CYS A 150 -2.42 10.41 17.00
N TRP A 151 -3.51 10.19 17.74
CA TRP A 151 -4.41 11.25 18.20
C TRP A 151 -3.67 12.30 19.04
N PHE A 152 -2.88 11.87 20.02
CA PHE A 152 -2.12 12.77 20.90
C PHE A 152 -1.10 13.63 20.12
N VAL A 153 -0.37 13.04 19.18
CA VAL A 153 0.62 13.76 18.35
C VAL A 153 -0.06 14.72 17.38
N ALA A 154 -1.13 14.31 16.70
CA ALA A 154 -1.89 15.16 15.78
C ALA A 154 -2.63 16.30 16.49
N TYR A 155 -3.06 16.11 17.74
CA TYR A 155 -3.67 17.15 18.58
C TYR A 155 -2.67 18.25 18.97
N LYS A 156 -1.42 17.85 19.30
CA LYS A 156 -0.42 18.73 19.91
C LYS A 156 0.14 19.80 18.96
N ASP A 157 0.87 19.41 17.92
CA ASP A 157 1.34 20.37 16.89
C ASP A 157 1.67 19.67 15.56
N ILE A 158 1.14 20.19 14.46
CA ILE A 158 1.34 19.64 13.10
C ILE A 158 2.80 19.65 12.67
N ARG A 159 3.58 20.68 13.01
CA ARG A 159 4.98 20.81 12.59
C ARG A 159 5.85 19.78 13.31
N VAL A 160 5.53 19.47 14.57
CA VAL A 160 6.16 18.35 15.30
C VAL A 160 5.74 17.02 14.68
N SER A 161 4.43 16.82 14.47
CA SER A 161 3.85 15.61 13.88
C SER A 161 4.49 15.24 12.53
N SER A 162 4.61 16.21 11.61
CA SER A 162 5.12 15.97 10.25
C SER A 162 6.64 16.13 10.10
N LEU A 163 7.35 16.66 11.12
CA LEU A 163 8.79 16.48 11.24
C LEU A 163 9.14 15.10 11.80
N LEU A 164 8.37 14.61 12.78
CA LEU A 164 8.50 13.26 13.32
C LEU A 164 8.30 12.21 12.22
N MET A 165 7.26 12.35 11.39
CA MET A 165 7.07 11.52 10.18
C MET A 165 8.32 11.43 9.31
N LEU A 166 8.98 12.57 9.04
CA LEU A 166 10.17 12.62 8.19
C LEU A 166 11.35 11.84 8.77
N VAL A 167 11.51 11.90 10.10
CA VAL A 167 12.59 11.22 10.81
C VAL A 167 12.31 9.72 10.89
N LEU A 168 11.06 9.31 11.16
CA LEU A 168 10.68 7.91 11.22
C LEU A 168 10.81 7.23 9.85
N GLU A 169 10.21 7.81 8.81
CA GLU A 169 10.26 7.25 7.45
C GLU A 169 11.67 7.35 6.84
N GLY A 170 12.40 8.44 7.11
CA GLY A 170 13.78 8.58 6.66
C GLY A 170 14.72 7.54 7.29
N LEU A 171 14.48 7.16 8.55
CA LEU A 171 15.23 6.11 9.22
C LEU A 171 14.90 4.72 8.66
N SER A 172 13.62 4.40 8.45
CA SER A 172 13.22 3.09 7.90
C SER A 172 13.62 2.92 6.43
N MET A 173 13.48 3.96 5.60
CA MET A 173 14.02 3.99 4.24
C MET A 173 15.55 3.80 4.22
N PHE A 174 16.29 4.41 5.16
CA PHE A 174 17.74 4.22 5.28
C PHE A 174 18.11 2.77 5.63
N LEU A 175 17.38 2.14 6.55
CA LEU A 175 17.60 0.74 6.93
C LEU A 175 17.32 -0.23 5.77
N ILE A 176 16.26 0.01 4.98
CA ILE A 176 15.98 -0.77 3.76
C ILE A 176 17.11 -0.58 2.72
N VAL A 177 17.56 0.66 2.47
CA VAL A 177 18.67 0.90 1.54
C VAL A 177 19.97 0.24 2.01
N ALA A 178 20.26 0.26 3.32
CA ALA A 178 21.41 -0.42 3.88
C ALA A 178 21.35 -1.95 3.67
N LEU A 179 20.16 -2.55 3.83
CA LEU A 179 19.92 -3.96 3.52
C LEU A 179 20.14 -4.25 2.03
N CYS A 180 19.49 -3.49 1.13
CA CYS A 180 19.63 -3.66 -0.32
C CYS A 180 21.08 -3.52 -0.80
N VAL A 181 21.82 -2.53 -0.29
CA VAL A 181 23.26 -2.37 -0.59
C VAL A 181 24.06 -3.59 -0.11
N THR A 182 23.74 -4.13 1.07
CA THR A 182 24.42 -5.32 1.61
C THR A 182 24.15 -6.57 0.78
N MET A 183 22.93 -6.72 0.25
CA MET A 183 22.56 -7.82 -0.66
C MET A 183 23.34 -7.72 -1.97
N VAL A 184 23.35 -6.56 -2.62
CA VAL A 184 24.12 -6.32 -3.86
C VAL A 184 25.62 -6.58 -3.65
N VAL A 185 26.18 -6.16 -2.51
CA VAL A 185 27.59 -6.42 -2.17
C VAL A 185 27.89 -7.90 -1.93
N ARG A 186 26.97 -8.68 -1.31
CA ARG A 186 27.15 -10.13 -1.09
C ARG A 186 26.87 -10.97 -2.34
N HIS A 187 25.94 -10.57 -3.19
CA HIS A 187 25.67 -11.20 -4.49
C HIS A 187 26.80 -10.96 -5.50
N GLY A 188 27.59 -9.89 -5.33
CA GLY A 188 28.79 -9.62 -6.14
C GLY A 188 28.49 -9.10 -7.56
N SER A 189 27.23 -9.04 -7.97
CA SER A 189 26.75 -8.45 -9.22
C SER A 189 25.66 -7.41 -8.94
N ILE A 190 25.61 -6.36 -9.75
CA ILE A 190 24.50 -5.40 -9.83
C ILE A 190 23.52 -5.80 -10.96
N VAL A 191 23.90 -6.77 -11.81
CA VAL A 191 23.24 -7.12 -13.06
C VAL A 191 22.59 -8.49 -12.94
N ASP A 192 21.29 -8.49 -12.63
CA ASP A 192 20.41 -9.64 -12.80
C ASP A 192 19.98 -9.72 -14.28
N THR A 193 20.43 -10.76 -14.98
CA THR A 193 20.17 -10.96 -16.41
C THR A 193 18.74 -11.39 -16.75
N PRO A 194 18.07 -12.34 -16.06
CA PRO A 194 16.66 -12.66 -16.33
C PRO A 194 15.69 -11.50 -16.00
N GLN A 195 15.97 -10.65 -14.99
CA GLN A 195 15.19 -9.43 -14.74
C GLN A 195 15.30 -8.40 -15.87
N LEU A 196 16.49 -8.25 -16.47
CA LEU A 196 16.70 -7.35 -17.62
C LEU A 196 16.16 -7.91 -18.93
N ARG A 197 16.10 -9.24 -19.07
CA ARG A 197 15.46 -9.93 -20.20
C ARG A 197 13.95 -10.11 -20.06
N LEU A 198 13.38 -9.83 -18.90
CA LEU A 198 11.96 -10.03 -18.58
C LEU A 198 11.52 -11.50 -18.78
N GLU A 199 12.40 -12.45 -18.44
CA GLU A 199 12.10 -13.88 -18.58
C GLU A 199 10.91 -14.26 -17.66
N GLY A 200 9.90 -14.93 -18.22
CA GLY A 200 8.66 -15.31 -17.52
C GLY A 200 7.59 -14.20 -17.40
N VAL A 201 7.86 -12.96 -17.85
CA VAL A 201 6.92 -11.84 -17.66
C VAL A 201 5.78 -11.89 -18.68
N SER A 202 4.54 -12.07 -18.20
CA SER A 202 3.35 -11.96 -19.05
C SER A 202 2.86 -10.51 -19.15
N GLY A 203 2.41 -10.08 -20.33
CA GLY A 203 1.87 -8.72 -20.53
C GLY A 203 0.62 -8.42 -19.70
N HIS A 204 -0.17 -9.44 -19.38
CA HIS A 204 -1.32 -9.30 -18.47
C HIS A 204 -0.88 -9.12 -17.01
N GLY A 205 0.08 -9.92 -16.54
CA GLY A 205 0.67 -9.79 -15.22
C GLY A 205 1.36 -8.44 -15.00
N LEU A 206 2.11 -7.96 -15.99
CA LEU A 206 2.71 -6.62 -15.98
C LEU A 206 1.65 -5.50 -15.84
N MET A 207 0.50 -5.63 -16.51
CA MET A 207 -0.61 -4.67 -16.41
C MET A 207 -1.22 -4.66 -15.01
N LEU A 208 -1.45 -5.83 -14.39
CA LEU A 208 -1.96 -5.94 -13.02
C LEU A 208 -0.95 -5.35 -12.01
N ALA A 209 0.33 -5.66 -12.17
CA ALA A 209 1.41 -5.10 -11.38
C ALA A 209 1.51 -3.57 -11.51
N VAL A 210 1.28 -2.98 -12.69
CA VAL A 210 1.22 -1.51 -12.84
C VAL A 210 0.09 -0.91 -12.00
N VAL A 211 -1.06 -1.59 -11.85
CA VAL A 211 -2.15 -1.11 -10.98
C VAL A 211 -1.75 -1.14 -9.50
N THR A 212 -1.09 -2.20 -9.01
CA THR A 212 -0.61 -2.24 -7.61
C THR A 212 0.52 -1.25 -7.36
N CYS A 213 1.44 -1.04 -8.32
CA CYS A 213 2.44 0.02 -8.26
C CYS A 213 1.83 1.43 -8.23
N ILE A 214 0.74 1.69 -8.97
CA ILE A 214 0.01 2.96 -8.92
C ILE A 214 -0.64 3.14 -7.53
N PHE A 215 -1.22 2.08 -6.96
CA PHE A 215 -1.81 2.11 -5.62
C PHE A 215 -0.77 2.40 -4.53
N SER A 216 0.40 1.74 -4.57
CA SER A 216 1.55 2.00 -3.70
C SER A 216 1.99 3.47 -3.71
N LEU A 217 1.95 4.14 -4.86
CA LEU A 217 2.39 5.52 -5.01
C LEU A 217 1.34 6.58 -4.59
N VAL A 218 0.13 6.18 -4.17
CA VAL A 218 -0.91 7.11 -3.69
C VAL A 218 -0.45 7.86 -2.44
N GLY A 219 -0.82 9.14 -2.31
CA GLY A 219 -0.47 9.99 -1.17
C GLY A 219 0.55 11.08 -1.49
N PHE A 220 1.14 11.06 -2.68
CA PHE A 220 1.99 12.15 -3.19
C PHE A 220 1.27 13.51 -3.13
N GLU A 221 -0.06 13.52 -3.30
CA GLU A 221 -0.93 14.69 -3.29
C GLU A 221 -1.29 15.22 -1.88
N SER A 222 -1.03 14.45 -0.81
CA SER A 222 -1.52 14.77 0.54
C SER A 222 -1.01 16.10 1.11
N ALA A 223 0.18 16.56 0.70
CA ALA A 223 0.68 17.92 0.96
C ALA A 223 -0.30 19.05 0.54
N THR A 224 -1.20 18.81 -0.42
CA THR A 224 -2.24 19.78 -0.81
C THR A 224 -3.31 20.00 0.27
N ALA A 225 -3.51 19.04 1.18
CA ALA A 225 -4.44 19.20 2.31
C ALA A 225 -3.97 20.29 3.30
N LEU A 226 -2.64 20.47 3.42
CA LEU A 226 -2.02 21.44 4.34
C LEU A 226 -1.82 22.83 3.73
N GLY A 227 -2.50 23.15 2.62
CA GLY A 227 -2.32 24.41 1.89
C GLY A 227 -2.55 25.69 2.69
N GLY A 228 -3.41 25.63 3.73
CA GLY A 228 -3.62 26.74 4.66
C GLY A 228 -2.51 26.94 5.71
N GLU A 229 -1.67 25.94 5.94
CA GLU A 229 -0.57 25.95 6.94
C GLU A 229 0.82 26.06 6.30
N ALA A 230 0.92 25.77 5.00
CA ALA A 230 2.12 25.85 4.20
C ALA A 230 2.68 27.28 4.05
N LYS A 231 3.99 27.43 4.25
CA LYS A 231 4.75 28.63 3.85
C LYS A 231 4.90 28.67 2.33
N ASN A 232 4.64 29.82 1.70
CA ASN A 232 4.71 30.04 0.24
C ASN A 232 4.01 28.92 -0.58
N PRO A 233 2.71 28.66 -0.33
CA PRO A 233 2.06 27.41 -0.73
C PRO A 233 2.03 27.18 -2.24
N LEU A 234 1.77 28.24 -3.03
CA LEU A 234 1.73 28.20 -4.51
C LEU A 234 3.06 27.79 -5.15
N VAL A 235 4.17 27.83 -4.39
CA VAL A 235 5.50 27.40 -4.83
C VAL A 235 5.91 26.09 -4.18
N ASN A 236 5.65 25.93 -2.88
CA ASN A 236 6.13 24.78 -2.11
C ASN A 236 5.26 23.53 -2.29
N ILE A 237 3.94 23.65 -2.47
CA ILE A 237 3.07 22.48 -2.71
C ILE A 237 3.35 21.84 -4.09
N PRO A 238 3.41 22.58 -5.22
CA PRO A 238 3.73 21.98 -6.54
C PRO A 238 5.19 21.49 -6.67
N ARG A 239 6.04 21.81 -5.70
CA ARG A 239 7.39 21.24 -5.54
C ARG A 239 7.32 19.97 -4.69
N ALA A 240 6.66 20.00 -3.53
CA ALA A 240 6.56 18.86 -2.62
C ALA A 240 5.89 17.66 -3.30
N VAL A 241 4.74 17.88 -3.94
CA VAL A 241 3.96 16.90 -4.71
C VAL A 241 4.75 16.22 -5.84
N ARG A 242 5.80 16.87 -6.38
CA ARG A 242 6.66 16.30 -7.42
C ARG A 242 7.87 15.59 -6.83
N TRP A 243 8.51 16.19 -5.82
CA TRP A 243 9.68 15.60 -5.19
C TRP A 243 9.33 14.33 -4.39
N SER A 244 8.15 14.26 -3.76
CA SER A 244 7.67 13.02 -3.16
C SER A 244 7.59 11.90 -4.19
N LEU A 245 6.81 12.07 -5.27
CA LEU A 245 6.66 11.05 -6.31
C LEU A 245 7.99 10.60 -6.94
N ILE A 246 8.91 11.54 -7.20
CA ILE A 246 10.23 11.20 -7.76
C ILE A 246 11.05 10.39 -6.74
N ILE A 247 11.12 10.83 -5.47
CA ILE A 247 11.90 10.15 -4.44
C ILE A 247 11.36 8.74 -4.17
N THR A 248 10.04 8.59 -4.01
CA THR A 248 9.43 7.28 -3.71
C THR A 248 9.40 6.36 -4.94
N GLY A 249 9.13 6.89 -6.13
CA GLY A 249 9.16 6.12 -7.37
C GLY A 249 10.56 5.58 -7.69
N THR A 250 11.61 6.40 -7.54
CA THR A 250 13.00 5.93 -7.67
C THR A 250 13.37 4.91 -6.59
N PHE A 251 12.95 5.13 -5.33
CA PHE A 251 13.16 4.15 -4.25
C PHE A 251 12.48 2.80 -4.57
N PHE A 252 11.24 2.79 -5.06
CA PHE A 252 10.54 1.54 -5.41
C PHE A 252 11.16 0.79 -6.58
N ILE A 253 11.63 1.48 -7.62
CA ILE A 253 12.34 0.84 -8.74
C ILE A 253 13.62 0.15 -8.23
N LEU A 254 14.39 0.82 -7.36
CA LEU A 254 15.64 0.27 -6.80
C LEU A 254 15.38 -0.90 -5.84
N VAL A 255 14.47 -0.72 -4.88
CA VAL A 255 14.16 -1.72 -3.86
C VAL A 255 13.51 -2.96 -4.48
N SER A 256 12.53 -2.81 -5.36
CA SER A 256 11.89 -3.95 -6.02
C SER A 256 12.79 -4.69 -7.02
N TYR A 257 13.81 -4.03 -7.59
CA TYR A 257 14.84 -4.73 -8.35
C TYR A 257 15.66 -5.64 -7.43
N VAL A 258 16.19 -5.09 -6.32
CA VAL A 258 17.09 -5.81 -5.40
C VAL A 258 16.39 -6.88 -4.58
N GLU A 259 15.16 -6.67 -4.10
CA GLU A 259 14.39 -7.70 -3.39
C GLU A 259 14.12 -8.94 -4.27
N VAL A 260 13.77 -8.71 -5.54
CA VAL A 260 13.47 -9.79 -6.50
C VAL A 260 14.75 -10.54 -6.90
N MET A 261 15.86 -9.82 -7.14
CA MET A 261 17.18 -10.44 -7.33
C MET A 261 17.57 -11.29 -6.10
N GLY A 262 17.42 -10.71 -4.90
CA GLY A 262 17.86 -11.33 -3.64
C GLY A 262 17.05 -12.57 -3.27
N ALA A 263 15.74 -12.58 -3.50
CA ALA A 263 14.92 -13.77 -3.28
C ALA A 263 15.27 -14.89 -4.28
N ARG A 264 15.49 -14.53 -5.56
CA ARG A 264 15.82 -15.46 -6.64
C ARG A 264 17.15 -16.19 -6.40
N ASP A 265 18.14 -15.50 -5.82
CA ASP A 265 19.46 -16.05 -5.44
C ASP A 265 19.35 -17.20 -4.42
N HIS A 266 18.35 -17.12 -3.53
CA HIS A 266 18.09 -18.12 -2.49
C HIS A 266 16.87 -19.03 -2.77
N GLY A 267 16.29 -18.96 -3.97
CA GLY A 267 15.12 -19.76 -4.36
C GLY A 267 13.82 -19.41 -3.62
N LEU A 268 13.75 -18.23 -3.00
CA LEU A 268 12.60 -17.76 -2.23
C LEU A 268 11.53 -17.14 -3.15
N SER A 269 10.26 -17.41 -2.85
CA SER A 269 9.11 -16.72 -3.44
C SER A 269 8.69 -15.58 -2.52
N LEU A 270 8.82 -14.31 -2.94
CA LEU A 270 8.43 -13.17 -2.10
C LEU A 270 6.95 -13.25 -1.71
N ALA A 271 6.10 -13.73 -2.62
CA ALA A 271 4.64 -13.75 -2.48
C ALA A 271 4.14 -14.63 -1.33
N ASP A 272 4.96 -15.59 -0.88
CA ASP A 272 4.63 -16.54 0.19
C ASP A 272 5.26 -16.15 1.55
N LEU A 273 6.05 -15.07 1.61
CA LEU A 273 6.74 -14.60 2.81
C LEU A 273 5.91 -13.56 3.57
N SER A 274 5.60 -13.84 4.84
CA SER A 274 4.93 -12.89 5.76
C SER A 274 5.83 -11.74 6.22
N ALA A 275 7.15 -11.86 6.03
CA ALA A 275 8.16 -10.86 6.36
C ALA A 275 9.35 -10.95 5.37
N PRO A 276 9.18 -10.51 4.10
CA PRO A 276 10.17 -10.73 3.05
C PRO A 276 11.56 -10.18 3.40
N LEU A 277 11.65 -8.94 3.91
CA LEU A 277 12.93 -8.35 4.29
C LEU A 277 13.61 -9.05 5.48
N ASP A 278 12.82 -9.67 6.36
CA ASP A 278 13.32 -10.43 7.52
C ASP A 278 13.92 -11.78 7.09
N SER A 279 13.22 -12.51 6.20
CA SER A 279 13.71 -13.76 5.61
C SER A 279 14.90 -13.53 4.67
N LEU A 280 14.90 -12.43 3.91
CA LEU A 280 16.04 -12.04 3.07
C LEU A 280 17.25 -11.58 3.91
N ALA A 281 17.04 -10.96 5.07
CA ALA A 281 18.14 -10.65 5.99
C ALA A 281 18.78 -11.90 6.61
N ASP A 282 18.01 -12.97 6.86
CA ASP A 282 18.55 -14.28 7.23
C ASP A 282 19.32 -14.92 6.08
N ALA A 283 18.71 -14.99 4.89
CA ALA A 283 19.28 -15.66 3.72
C ALA A 283 20.66 -15.08 3.35
N TYR A 284 20.78 -13.75 3.37
CA TYR A 284 22.05 -13.06 3.15
C TYR A 284 23.01 -13.07 4.35
N GLY A 285 22.68 -13.73 5.46
CA GLY A 285 23.54 -13.87 6.64
C GLY A 285 23.79 -12.55 7.38
N VAL A 286 22.74 -11.73 7.53
CA VAL A 286 22.75 -10.40 8.17
C VAL A 286 21.58 -10.21 9.14
N GLY A 287 21.18 -11.29 9.84
CA GLY A 287 20.05 -11.32 10.78
C GLY A 287 20.08 -10.27 11.90
N TYR A 288 21.23 -9.63 12.17
CA TYR A 288 21.31 -8.48 13.08
C TYR A 288 20.55 -7.23 12.57
N LEU A 289 20.19 -7.17 11.29
CA LEU A 289 19.36 -6.10 10.72
C LEU A 289 17.85 -6.31 10.94
N LYS A 290 17.39 -7.53 11.28
CA LYS A 290 15.96 -7.88 11.45
C LYS A 290 15.22 -6.95 12.39
N ALA A 291 15.61 -6.94 13.68
CA ALA A 291 14.95 -6.12 14.70
C ALA A 291 15.00 -4.61 14.36
N PRO A 292 16.11 -4.03 13.85
CA PRO A 292 16.09 -2.69 13.25
C PRO A 292 15.07 -2.48 12.12
N ILE A 293 14.95 -3.41 11.17
CA ILE A 293 14.00 -3.32 10.05
C ILE A 293 12.56 -3.42 10.55
N CYS A 294 12.23 -4.39 11.41
CA CYS A 294 10.91 -4.52 12.02
C CYS A 294 10.54 -3.27 12.84
N LEU A 295 11.48 -2.72 13.62
CA LEU A 295 11.28 -1.44 14.31
C LEU A 295 11.06 -0.28 13.34
N GLY A 296 11.82 -0.22 12.23
CA GLY A 296 11.60 0.74 11.15
C GLY A 296 10.22 0.63 10.52
N ALA A 297 9.72 -0.60 10.31
CA ALA A 297 8.37 -0.86 9.83
C ALA A 297 7.32 -0.35 10.84
N ILE A 298 7.39 -0.72 12.12
CA ILE A 298 6.49 -0.21 13.18
C ILE A 298 6.41 1.32 13.15
N LEU A 299 7.57 1.99 13.08
CA LEU A 299 7.68 3.45 13.06
C LEU A 299 7.11 4.07 11.77
N SER A 300 7.24 3.40 10.62
CA SER A 300 6.63 3.81 9.36
C SER A 300 5.10 3.62 9.36
N PHE A 301 4.59 2.47 9.81
CA PHE A 301 3.14 2.23 9.91
C PHE A 301 2.45 3.21 10.87
N PHE A 302 3.14 3.62 11.95
CA PHE A 302 2.73 4.74 12.79
C PHE A 302 2.75 6.09 12.04
N SER A 303 3.83 6.39 11.32
CA SER A 303 3.99 7.60 10.48
C SER A 303 2.86 7.74 9.44
N LEU A 304 2.54 6.64 8.75
CA LEU A 304 1.45 6.49 7.78
C LEU A 304 0.09 6.82 8.39
N THR A 305 -0.25 6.14 9.49
CA THR A 305 -1.52 6.33 10.21
C THR A 305 -1.70 7.78 10.66
N LEU A 306 -0.63 8.37 11.24
CA LEU A 306 -0.59 9.77 11.65
C LEU A 306 -0.68 10.74 10.46
N SER A 307 -0.17 10.36 9.28
CA SER A 307 -0.25 11.15 8.04
C SER A 307 -1.69 11.17 7.52
N CYS A 308 -2.34 10.01 7.43
CA CYS A 308 -3.75 9.88 7.05
C CYS A 308 -4.68 10.65 7.99
N VAL A 309 -4.50 10.55 9.31
CA VAL A 309 -5.28 11.33 10.30
C VAL A 309 -5.10 12.84 10.10
N ASN A 310 -3.87 13.30 9.85
CA ASN A 310 -3.59 14.71 9.58
C ASN A 310 -4.21 15.22 8.27
N ALA A 311 -4.17 14.43 7.19
CA ALA A 311 -4.71 14.81 5.90
C ALA A 311 -6.25 14.77 5.91
N GLY A 312 -6.84 13.70 6.45
CA GLY A 312 -8.28 13.52 6.58
C GLY A 312 -8.96 14.61 7.41
N ALA A 313 -8.42 14.98 8.57
CA ALA A 313 -8.95 16.08 9.39
C ALA A 313 -8.96 17.43 8.65
N ARG A 314 -8.03 17.65 7.71
CA ARG A 314 -7.92 18.88 6.89
C ARG A 314 -8.81 18.89 5.65
N ILE A 315 -9.37 17.74 5.27
CA ILE A 315 -10.46 17.61 4.29
C ILE A 315 -11.82 17.71 4.99
N LEU A 316 -11.96 17.07 6.16
CA LEU A 316 -13.18 17.06 6.96
C LEU A 316 -13.55 18.46 7.49
N MET A 317 -12.56 19.26 7.93
CA MET A 317 -12.79 20.63 8.40
C MET A 317 -13.49 21.54 7.36
N PRO A 318 -13.02 21.71 6.11
CA PRO A 318 -13.72 22.52 5.11
C PRO A 318 -15.06 21.90 4.68
N MET A 319 -15.20 20.56 4.60
CA MET A 319 -16.50 19.93 4.32
C MET A 319 -17.53 20.26 5.41
N ALA A 320 -17.14 20.25 6.69
CA ALA A 320 -17.99 20.69 7.79
C ALA A 320 -18.33 22.20 7.73
N ARG A 321 -17.39 23.04 7.28
CA ARG A 321 -17.64 24.48 7.06
C ARG A 321 -18.58 24.76 5.89
N HIS A 322 -18.64 23.87 4.91
CA HIS A 322 -19.61 23.90 3.81
C HIS A 322 -20.95 23.21 4.15
N GLY A 323 -21.23 23.00 5.44
CA GLY A 323 -22.53 22.51 5.92
C GLY A 323 -22.79 21.01 5.77
N MET A 324 -21.81 20.22 5.34
CA MET A 324 -21.98 18.76 5.16
C MET A 324 -22.01 17.98 6.48
N PHE A 325 -21.57 18.60 7.57
CA PHE A 325 -21.51 18.03 8.91
C PHE A 325 -21.91 19.09 9.94
N SER A 326 -22.17 18.69 11.19
CA SER A 326 -22.37 19.64 12.28
C SER A 326 -21.20 20.63 12.35
N GLY A 327 -21.50 21.94 12.38
CA GLY A 327 -20.50 23.02 12.37
C GLY A 327 -19.49 22.97 13.52
N HIS A 328 -19.74 22.13 14.53
CA HIS A 328 -18.78 21.77 15.57
C HIS A 328 -17.50 21.11 15.03
N ILE A 329 -17.60 20.26 14.00
CA ILE A 329 -16.45 19.58 13.39
C ILE A 329 -15.55 20.58 12.61
N GLY A 330 -16.11 21.70 12.15
CA GLY A 330 -15.35 22.79 11.53
C GLY A 330 -14.59 23.70 12.51
N LYS A 331 -14.74 23.52 13.83
CA LYS A 331 -14.09 24.33 14.87
C LYS A 331 -12.61 23.97 15.05
N VAL A 332 -11.78 24.99 15.11
CA VAL A 332 -10.33 24.90 15.31
C VAL A 332 -10.00 25.20 16.78
N HIS A 333 -9.00 24.51 17.34
CA HIS A 333 -8.62 24.61 18.76
C HIS A 333 -8.05 26.00 19.08
N VAL A 334 -8.49 26.62 20.18
CA VAL A 334 -8.20 28.04 20.47
C VAL A 334 -6.70 28.33 20.58
N HIS A 335 -5.94 27.46 21.25
CA HIS A 335 -4.51 27.66 21.52
C HIS A 335 -3.60 27.09 20.41
N ASN A 336 -3.71 25.78 20.16
CA ASN A 336 -2.89 25.07 19.16
C ASN A 336 -3.24 25.48 17.71
N ARG A 337 -4.44 26.04 17.48
CA ARG A 337 -5.02 26.30 16.15
C ARG A 337 -4.97 25.09 15.22
N THR A 338 -5.18 23.89 15.77
CA THR A 338 -5.35 22.60 15.05
C THR A 338 -6.84 22.21 14.96
N PRO A 339 -7.29 21.45 13.94
CA PRO A 339 -8.69 21.05 13.78
C PRO A 339 -9.07 19.87 14.71
N HIS A 340 -8.89 20.05 16.02
CA HIS A 340 -9.00 18.99 17.03
C HIS A 340 -10.28 18.15 16.99
N ILE A 341 -11.46 18.73 16.73
CA ILE A 341 -12.73 17.97 16.66
C ILE A 341 -12.81 17.13 15.38
N ALA A 342 -12.20 17.56 14.28
CA ALA A 342 -12.06 16.73 13.08
C ALA A 342 -11.04 15.60 13.33
N VAL A 343 -9.96 15.85 14.07
CA VAL A 343 -8.97 14.82 14.45
C VAL A 343 -9.58 13.77 15.39
N THR A 344 -10.33 14.16 16.44
CA THR A 344 -11.02 13.20 17.33
C THR A 344 -12.04 12.38 16.54
N ALA A 345 -12.94 13.03 15.80
CA ALA A 345 -14.00 12.35 15.07
C ALA A 345 -13.45 11.37 14.02
N TYR A 346 -12.45 11.79 13.23
CA TYR A 346 -11.88 10.95 12.18
C TYR A 346 -11.11 9.75 12.76
N THR A 347 -10.32 9.97 13.82
CA THR A 347 -9.60 8.86 14.50
C THR A 347 -10.58 7.89 15.16
N ALA A 348 -11.65 8.39 15.78
CA ALA A 348 -12.70 7.55 16.38
C ALA A 348 -13.48 6.74 15.34
N ILE A 349 -13.78 7.31 14.16
CA ILE A 349 -14.40 6.59 13.04
C ILE A 349 -13.47 5.49 12.53
N ILE A 350 -12.19 5.77 12.30
CA ILE A 350 -11.20 4.77 11.89
C ILE A 350 -11.13 3.64 12.92
N PHE A 351 -10.93 3.97 14.20
CA PHE A 351 -10.85 2.96 15.27
C PHE A 351 -12.14 2.13 15.39
N ALA A 352 -13.32 2.74 15.28
CA ALA A 352 -14.59 2.02 15.29
C ALA A 352 -14.74 1.06 14.10
N VAL A 353 -14.32 1.46 12.88
CA VAL A 353 -14.33 0.59 11.71
C VAL A 353 -13.38 -0.59 11.90
N VAL A 354 -12.15 -0.37 12.40
CA VAL A 354 -11.21 -1.46 12.69
C VAL A 354 -11.75 -2.40 13.78
N ALA A 355 -12.28 -1.86 14.87
CA ALA A 355 -12.84 -2.65 15.97
C ALA A 355 -14.04 -3.51 15.52
N VAL A 356 -14.86 -3.01 14.58
CA VAL A 356 -15.93 -3.80 13.96
C VAL A 356 -15.38 -4.85 13.00
N LEU A 357 -14.38 -4.52 12.17
CA LEU A 357 -13.75 -5.51 11.27
C LEU A 357 -13.10 -6.67 12.04
N LEU A 358 -12.45 -6.39 13.16
CA LEU A 358 -11.87 -7.41 14.07
C LEU A 358 -12.89 -8.37 14.72
N ILE A 359 -14.19 -8.03 14.73
CA ILE A 359 -15.23 -8.95 15.21
C ILE A 359 -15.55 -10.03 14.16
N PHE A 360 -15.22 -9.78 12.89
CA PHE A 360 -15.55 -10.66 11.75
C PHE A 360 -14.34 -11.26 11.05
N ASN A 361 -13.13 -10.71 11.23
CA ASN A 361 -11.94 -11.04 10.46
C ASN A 361 -10.65 -10.91 11.30
N ASP A 362 -9.67 -11.76 11.03
CA ASP A 362 -8.33 -11.65 11.58
C ASP A 362 -7.57 -10.43 11.03
N PRO A 363 -6.59 -9.86 11.77
CA PRO A 363 -5.79 -8.73 11.31
C PRO A 363 -5.13 -8.96 9.94
N LEU A 364 -4.67 -10.19 9.68
CA LEU A 364 -4.03 -10.57 8.42
C LEU A 364 -5.04 -10.65 7.26
N THR A 365 -6.26 -11.16 7.50
CA THR A 365 -7.29 -11.20 6.44
C THR A 365 -7.81 -9.80 6.15
N ILE A 366 -7.90 -8.89 7.13
CA ILE A 366 -8.27 -7.47 6.87
C ILE A 366 -7.37 -6.81 5.82
N PHE A 367 -6.08 -7.13 5.74
CA PHE A 367 -5.20 -6.61 4.67
C PHE A 367 -5.28 -7.47 3.39
N GLY A 368 -5.18 -8.79 3.51
CA GLY A 368 -5.20 -9.70 2.35
C GLY A 368 -6.51 -9.67 1.55
N ASP A 369 -7.65 -9.61 2.23
CA ASP A 369 -8.98 -9.51 1.64
C ASP A 369 -9.34 -8.08 1.20
N ALA A 370 -8.70 -7.04 1.74
CA ALA A 370 -8.88 -5.68 1.21
C ALA A 370 -8.32 -5.58 -0.22
N ASP A 371 -7.12 -6.10 -0.48
CA ASP A 371 -6.58 -6.17 -1.84
C ASP A 371 -7.38 -7.17 -2.70
N ARG A 372 -7.52 -8.42 -2.22
CA ARG A 372 -8.13 -9.52 -2.96
C ARG A 372 -9.61 -9.28 -3.31
N ASN A 373 -10.40 -8.60 -2.48
CA ASN A 373 -11.81 -8.30 -2.79
C ASN A 373 -12.03 -6.94 -3.48
N VAL A 374 -11.06 -6.02 -3.49
CA VAL A 374 -11.15 -4.78 -4.30
C VAL A 374 -10.71 -5.05 -5.74
N LEU A 375 -9.68 -5.89 -5.96
CA LEU A 375 -9.17 -6.24 -7.30
C LEU A 375 -9.81 -7.53 -7.87
N GLY A 376 -10.15 -8.51 -7.04
CA GLY A 376 -10.74 -9.79 -7.44
C GLY A 376 -12.00 -9.72 -8.32
N PRO A 377 -12.99 -8.85 -8.04
CA PRO A 377 -14.19 -8.72 -8.89
C PRO A 377 -13.88 -8.25 -10.32
N GLN A 378 -12.84 -7.44 -10.51
CA GLN A 378 -12.37 -7.03 -11.84
C GLN A 378 -11.73 -8.22 -12.58
N LEU A 379 -10.88 -9.00 -11.88
CA LEU A 379 -10.20 -10.19 -12.40
C LEU A 379 -11.17 -11.30 -12.85
N ALA A 380 -12.23 -11.54 -12.06
CA ALA A 380 -13.27 -12.54 -12.36
C ALA A 380 -14.11 -12.20 -13.60
N THR A 381 -14.14 -10.92 -14.00
CA THR A 381 -14.89 -10.44 -15.17
C THR A 381 -14.04 -10.56 -16.45
N GLY A 382 -12.76 -10.21 -16.40
CA GLY A 382 -11.84 -10.32 -17.54
C GLY A 382 -11.65 -11.76 -18.05
N THR A 383 -11.45 -12.71 -17.13
CA THR A 383 -11.26 -14.14 -17.47
C THR A 383 -12.48 -14.77 -18.14
N LYS A 384 -13.70 -14.33 -17.83
CA LYS A 384 -14.94 -14.78 -18.49
C LYS A 384 -15.12 -14.24 -19.91
N VAL A 385 -14.47 -13.13 -20.27
CA VAL A 385 -14.51 -12.58 -21.64
C VAL A 385 -13.53 -13.31 -22.56
N GLY A 386 -12.30 -13.58 -22.10
CA GLY A 386 -11.32 -14.36 -22.85
C GLY A 386 -11.85 -15.75 -23.21
N ARG A 387 -12.24 -16.52 -22.18
CA ARG A 387 -12.70 -17.93 -22.31
C ARG A 387 -14.04 -18.12 -23.06
N ARG A 388 -14.61 -17.05 -23.61
CA ARG A 388 -15.79 -17.07 -24.49
C ARG A 388 -15.45 -16.79 -25.96
N ARG A 389 -14.25 -16.29 -26.28
CA ARG A 389 -13.81 -16.00 -27.65
C ARG A 389 -13.17 -17.22 -28.31
N ASP A 390 -12.42 -18.01 -27.53
CA ASP A 390 -11.66 -19.16 -28.04
C ASP A 390 -12.55 -20.34 -28.45
N ARG A 391 -13.83 -20.37 -28.01
CA ARG A 391 -14.77 -21.46 -28.31
C ARG A 391 -15.51 -21.33 -29.66
N HIS A 392 -14.97 -20.54 -30.58
CA HIS A 392 -15.54 -20.30 -31.91
C HIS A 392 -14.51 -20.38 -33.06
N HIS A 393 -13.29 -20.86 -32.80
CA HIS A 393 -12.23 -21.06 -33.80
C HIS A 393 -11.64 -22.48 -33.74
N GLU A 394 -12.52 -23.48 -33.70
CA GLU A 394 -12.15 -24.90 -33.77
C GLU A 394 -13.16 -25.67 -34.66
N VAL A 395 -13.35 -25.16 -35.87
CA VAL A 395 -14.13 -25.74 -36.98
C VAL A 395 -13.41 -25.39 -38.29
N ASP A 396 -13.48 -26.28 -39.29
CA ASP A 396 -12.95 -26.17 -40.66
C ASP A 396 -11.42 -26.06 -40.83
N GLN A 397 -10.77 -27.23 -40.87
CA GLN A 397 -9.72 -27.51 -41.86
C GLN A 397 -9.73 -28.99 -42.30
N GLN A 398 -10.63 -29.30 -43.23
CA GLN A 398 -10.47 -30.39 -44.22
C GLN A 398 -9.43 -29.94 -45.28
N GLU A 399 -8.75 -30.78 -46.07
CA GLU A 399 -8.87 -32.20 -46.45
C GLU A 399 -7.45 -32.71 -46.93
N PRO A 400 -7.19 -33.87 -47.61
CA PRO A 400 -8.05 -34.78 -48.39
C PRO A 400 -8.00 -36.28 -48.02
N GLU A 401 -8.83 -37.07 -48.70
CA GLU A 401 -9.00 -38.52 -48.54
C GLU A 401 -7.79 -39.41 -48.92
N GLY A 402 -7.76 -40.64 -48.38
CA GLY A 402 -7.44 -41.81 -49.22
C GLY A 402 -6.42 -42.84 -48.70
N CYS A 403 -6.85 -43.83 -47.90
CA CYS A 403 -6.59 -45.25 -48.20
C CYS A 403 -7.46 -46.23 -47.36
N GLN A 404 -8.23 -47.06 -48.06
CA GLN A 404 -8.83 -48.34 -47.64
C GLN A 404 -7.96 -49.16 -46.63
N ARG A 405 -8.51 -49.85 -45.61
CA ARG A 405 -9.42 -51.01 -45.73
C ARG A 405 -9.93 -51.54 -44.37
N THR A 406 -11.05 -52.27 -44.41
CA THR A 406 -11.62 -53.08 -43.32
C THR A 406 -10.89 -54.42 -43.15
N CYS A 407 -10.83 -54.96 -41.92
CA CYS A 407 -10.76 -56.40 -41.63
C CYS A 407 -11.32 -56.70 -40.22
N VAL A 408 -11.64 -57.96 -39.94
CA VAL A 408 -12.41 -58.46 -38.78
C VAL A 408 -11.81 -59.81 -38.31
N THR A 409 -12.02 -60.17 -37.03
CA THR A 409 -11.63 -61.43 -36.34
C THR A 409 -10.10 -61.71 -36.28
N GLU A 410 -9.55 -62.63 -35.45
CA GLU A 410 -10.13 -63.72 -34.63
C GLU A 410 -9.30 -64.00 -33.33
N ASP A 411 -9.58 -65.13 -32.65
CA ASP A 411 -9.14 -65.53 -31.30
C ASP A 411 -7.62 -65.68 -31.01
N GLY A 412 -7.27 -65.78 -29.71
CA GLY A 412 -5.97 -66.29 -29.24
C GLY A 412 -5.85 -66.42 -27.70
N GLN A 413 -5.93 -67.64 -27.15
CA GLN A 413 -5.63 -67.94 -25.74
C GLN A 413 -4.24 -68.59 -25.55
N GLY A 414 -3.63 -68.36 -24.38
CA GLY A 414 -2.45 -69.08 -23.85
C GLY A 414 -2.05 -68.46 -22.49
N ILE A 415 -2.25 -69.09 -21.32
CA ILE A 415 -1.55 -70.28 -20.77
C ILE A 415 -0.08 -69.92 -20.47
N VAL A 416 0.21 -69.41 -19.26
CA VAL A 416 0.57 -70.15 -18.02
C VAL A 416 1.98 -70.73 -18.06
N GLU A 417 2.82 -70.29 -17.13
CA GLU A 417 3.83 -71.12 -16.46
C GLU A 417 4.06 -70.59 -15.03
N ASP A 418 4.39 -71.49 -14.10
CA ASP A 418 4.32 -71.28 -12.65
C ASP A 418 5.44 -72.09 -11.98
N GLN A 419 6.30 -71.47 -11.14
CA GLN A 419 7.37 -72.20 -10.44
C GLN A 419 7.91 -71.53 -9.15
N GLN A 420 7.10 -71.62 -8.09
CA GLN A 420 7.38 -72.31 -6.81
C GLN A 420 8.71 -72.23 -6.02
N ASP A 421 8.54 -72.46 -4.71
CA ASP A 421 9.47 -72.90 -3.63
C ASP A 421 10.47 -71.85 -3.05
N GLY A 422 10.68 -71.79 -1.71
CA GLY A 422 10.09 -72.55 -0.59
C GLY A 422 10.58 -72.06 0.81
N ASP A 423 10.14 -72.74 1.89
CA ASP A 423 10.45 -72.53 3.34
C ASP A 423 10.03 -71.16 3.96
N ASP A 424 9.73 -70.96 5.25
CA ASP A 424 9.18 -71.74 6.41
C ASP A 424 8.78 -70.68 7.50
N SER A 425 8.10 -70.84 8.65
CA SER A 425 7.69 -71.98 9.53
C SER A 425 6.36 -71.67 10.28
N GLU A 426 6.01 -72.50 11.28
CA GLU A 426 4.97 -72.31 12.34
C GLU A 426 5.33 -71.15 13.34
N ASP A 427 4.54 -70.72 14.35
CA ASP A 427 3.58 -71.42 15.23
C ASP A 427 2.60 -70.48 16.00
N ASP A 428 1.56 -71.08 16.62
CA ASP A 428 0.71 -70.76 17.81
C ASP A 428 0.71 -69.39 18.54
N ARG A 429 -0.34 -68.99 19.30
CA ARG A 429 -1.80 -69.31 19.42
C ARG A 429 -2.45 -68.43 20.50
N ARG A 430 -3.72 -68.03 20.29
CA ARG A 430 -4.78 -67.78 21.33
C ARG A 430 -4.48 -66.69 22.39
N VAL A 431 -5.43 -66.21 23.20
CA VAL A 431 -6.88 -66.52 23.37
C VAL A 431 -7.71 -65.31 22.98
#